data_AF-A0A2V8UCI8-F1
#
_entry.id   AF-A0A2V8UCI8-F1
#
_cell.length_a   1.000
_cell.length_b   1.000
_cell.length_c   1.000
_cell.angle_alpha   90.00
_cell.angle_beta   90.00
_cell.angle_gamma   90.00
#
_symmetry.space_group_name_H-M   'P 1'
#
loop_
_entity.id
_entity.type
_entity.pdbx_description
1 polymer ?
#
loop_
_entity_poly.entity_id
_entity_poly.type
_entity_poly.pdbx_seq_one_letter_code
_entity_poly.pdbx_strand_id
1 'polypeptide(L)' 'GVLYGSINNLLGLGLIEESDARPDPHLVDERRRYYRITPSGRKVARAEAARMRELVRLAAARFGVPRHA' A
#
# COMPACT_ATOMS: atom_id res chain seq x y z
N GLY A 1 -6.03 0.31 16.46
CA GLY A 1 -4.84 0.86 15.78
C GLY A 1 -5.16 1.16 14.33
N VAL A 2 -4.52 2.17 13.74
CA VAL A 2 -4.78 2.62 12.35
C VAL A 2 -4.53 1.54 11.29
N LEU A 3 -3.64 0.58 11.55
CA LEU A 3 -3.31 -0.49 10.61
C LEU A 3 -4.54 -1.34 10.22
N TYR A 4 -5.22 -1.93 11.20
CA TYR A 4 -6.38 -2.79 10.93
C TYR A 4 -7.54 -2.02 10.30
N GLY A 5 -7.72 -0.74 10.66
CA GLY A 5 -8.69 0.13 10.00
C GLY A 5 -8.37 0.34 8.52
N SER A 6 -7.11 0.62 8.19
CA SER A 6 -6.67 0.76 6.80
C SER A 6 -6.82 -0.54 6.00
N ILE A 7 -6.49 -1.69 6.59
CA ILE A 7 -6.67 -3.00 5.95
C ILE A 7 -8.16 -3.25 5.65
N ASN A 8 -9.04 -3.04 6.63
CA ASN A 8 -10.48 -3.21 6.44
C ASN A 8 -11.05 -2.29 5.36
N ASN A 9 -10.56 -1.04 5.28
CA ASN A 9 -10.96 -0.12 4.22
C ASN A 9 -10.50 -0.60 2.84
N LEU A 10 -9.23 -1.03 2.72
CA LEU A 10 -8.69 -1.55 1.45
C LEU A 10 -9.42 -2.82 0.98
N LEU A 11 -9.83 -3.68 1.92
CA LEU A 11 -10.70 -4.84 1.64
C LEU A 11 -12.09 -4.40 1.18
N GLY A 12 -12.73 -3.47 1.91
CA GLY A 12 -14.05 -2.94 1.57
C GLY A 12 -14.09 -2.26 0.20
N LEU A 13 -12.97 -1.66 -0.24
CA LEU A 13 -12.80 -1.06 -1.56
C LEU A 13 -12.35 -2.07 -2.65
N GLY A 14 -12.12 -3.34 -2.30
CA GLY A 14 -11.65 -4.36 -3.24
C GLY A 14 -10.26 -4.10 -3.82
N LEU A 15 -9.41 -3.34 -3.11
CA LEU A 15 -8.05 -3.02 -3.54
C LEU A 15 -7.04 -4.08 -3.09
N ILE A 16 -7.37 -4.80 -2.01
CA ILE A 16 -6.67 -5.99 -1.55
C ILE A 16 -7.69 -7.10 -1.31
N GLU A 17 -7.22 -8.34 -1.25
CA GLU A 17 -8.01 -9.51 -0.89
C GLU A 17 -7.20 -10.44 0.02
N GLU A 18 -7.89 -11.22 0.85
CA GLU A 18 -7.25 -12.27 1.65
C GLU A 18 -6.66 -13.34 0.73
N SER A 19 -5.48 -13.82 1.09
CA SER A 19 -4.69 -14.77 0.30
C SER A 19 -4.43 -16.03 1.13
N ASP A 20 -4.91 -17.16 0.63
CA ASP A 20 -4.59 -18.47 1.22
C ASP A 20 -3.17 -18.93 0.90
N ALA A 21 -2.51 -18.27 -0.06
CA ALA A 21 -1.12 -18.53 -0.40
C ALA A 21 -0.21 -18.08 0.75
N ARG A 22 0.30 -19.07 1.49
CA ARG A 22 1.32 -18.89 2.54
C ARG A 22 2.69 -18.81 1.88
N PRO A 23 3.45 -17.70 2.06
CA PRO A 23 4.77 -17.56 1.47
C PRO A 23 5.83 -18.48 2.08
N ASP A 24 5.62 -19.01 3.29
CA ASP A 24 6.47 -20.03 3.92
C ASP A 24 5.61 -21.07 4.66
N PRO A 25 5.67 -22.36 4.27
CA PRO A 25 4.97 -23.44 4.96
C PRO A 25 5.41 -23.63 6.42
N HIS A 26 6.61 -23.19 6.81
CA HIS A 26 7.16 -23.31 8.16
C HIS A 26 6.80 -22.12 9.08
N LEU A 27 6.29 -21.01 8.52
CA LEU A 27 5.72 -19.90 9.28
C LEU A 27 4.24 -20.19 9.58
N VAL A 28 4.00 -21.23 10.38
CA VAL A 28 2.66 -21.79 10.70
C VAL A 28 1.94 -21.01 11.79
N ASP A 29 2.06 -19.68 11.79
CA ASP A 29 1.29 -18.86 12.73
C ASP A 29 -0.16 -18.77 12.23
N GLU A 30 -1.02 -19.62 12.79
CA GLU A 30 -2.44 -19.76 12.45
C GLU A 30 -3.24 -18.45 12.59
N ARG A 31 -2.69 -17.44 13.27
CA ARG A 31 -3.34 -16.14 13.47
C ARG A 31 -3.02 -15.12 12.37
N ARG A 32 -2.07 -15.41 11.48
CA ARG A 32 -1.64 -14.46 10.43
C ARG A 32 -2.53 -14.55 9.20
N ARG A 33 -3.22 -13.45 8.92
CA ARG A 33 -3.94 -13.24 7.66
C ARG A 33 -2.98 -12.66 6.63
N TYR A 34 -2.87 -13.29 5.47
CA TYR A 34 -2.12 -12.77 4.34
C TYR A 34 -3.05 -12.04 3.38
N TYR A 35 -2.56 -10.96 2.77
CA TYR A 35 -3.31 -10.19 1.79
C TYR A 35 -2.49 -10.04 0.53
N ARG A 36 -3.17 -10.05 -0.62
CA ARG A 36 -2.57 -9.72 -1.91
C ARG A 36 -3.28 -8.54 -2.54
N ILE A 37 -2.54 -7.76 -3.31
CA ILE A 37 -3.10 -6.63 -4.06
C ILE A 37 -3.89 -7.14 -5.26
N THR A 38 -5.09 -6.61 -5.47
CA THR A 38 -5.92 -6.95 -6.62
C THR A 38 -5.44 -6.20 -7.88
N PRO A 39 -5.87 -6.60 -9.09
CA PRO A 39 -5.57 -5.82 -10.30
C PRO A 39 -6.09 -4.38 -10.24
N SER A 40 -7.27 -4.14 -9.66
CA SER A 40 -7.82 -2.79 -9.42
C SER A 40 -6.98 -2.04 -8.39
N GLY A 41 -6.61 -2.70 -7.28
CA GLY A 41 -5.69 -2.17 -6.27
C GLY A 41 -4.38 -1.70 -6.86
N ARG A 42 -3.80 -2.47 -7.79
CA ARG A 42 -2.56 -2.09 -8.47
C ARG A 42 -2.72 -0.85 -9.34
N LYS A 43 -3.86 -0.67 -10.00
CA LYS A 43 -4.15 0.55 -10.77
C LYS A 43 -4.24 1.77 -9.85
N VAL A 44 -4.96 1.66 -8.72
CA VAL A 44 -5.08 2.72 -7.72
C VAL A 44 -3.73 3.06 -7.11
N ALA A 45 -2.95 2.06 -6.71
CA ALA A 45 -1.61 2.27 -6.14
C ALA A 45 -0.67 3.00 -7.12
N ARG A 46 -0.74 2.70 -8.42
CA ARG A 46 0.03 3.43 -9.46
C ARG A 46 -0.42 4.88 -9.59
N ALA A 47 -1.72 5.14 -9.58
CA ALA A 47 -2.27 6.50 -9.64
C ALA A 47 -1.85 7.29 -8.40
N GLU A 48 -1.92 6.69 -7.22
CA GLU A 48 -1.51 7.33 -5.98
C GLU A 48 0.00 7.62 -5.94
N ALA A 49 0.84 6.70 -6.41
CA ALA A 49 2.27 6.96 -6.56
C ALA A 49 2.56 8.10 -7.56
N ALA A 50 1.76 8.24 -8.62
CA ALA A 50 1.85 9.38 -9.52
C ALA A 50 1.47 10.70 -8.83
N ARG A 51 0.38 10.70 -8.06
CA ARG A 51 -0.05 11.86 -7.26
C ARG A 51 1.01 12.29 -6.25
N MET A 52 1.61 11.32 -5.52
CA MET A 52 2.68 11.59 -4.57
C MET A 52 3.91 12.20 -5.24
N ARG A 53 4.32 11.70 -6.42
CA ARG A 53 5.43 12.30 -7.19
C ARG A 53 5.14 13.74 -7.57
N GLU A 54 3.90 14.05 -7.94
CA GLU A 54 3.51 15.42 -8.27
C GLU A 54 3.56 16.34 -7.06
N LEU A 55 3.09 15.87 -5.90
CA LEU A 55 3.22 16.62 -4.65
C LEU A 55 4.68 16.91 -4.29
N VAL A 56 5.58 15.94 -4.48
CA VAL A 56 7.02 16.14 -4.27
C VAL A 56 7.58 17.17 -5.24
N ARG A 57 7.17 17.16 -6.51
CA ARG A 57 7.58 18.18 -7.49
C ARG A 57 7.11 19.58 -7.11
N LEU A 58 5.85 19.72 -6.70
CA LEU A 58 5.30 21.00 -6.24
C LEU A 58 6.03 21.51 -5.00
N ALA A 59 6.33 20.62 -4.04
CA ALA A 59 7.13 20.96 -2.88
C ALA A 59 8.55 21.40 -3.28
N ALA A 60 9.21 20.69 -4.19
CA ALA A 60 10.54 21.06 -4.66
C ALA A 60 10.55 22.42 -5.40
N ALA A 61 9.51 22.72 -6.18
CA ALA A 61 9.36 24.01 -6.85
C ALA A 61 9.17 25.17 -5.85
N ARG A 62 8.49 24.91 -4.72
CA ARG A 62 8.21 25.92 -3.69
C ARG A 62 9.35 26.10 -2.69
N PHE A 63 10.01 25.01 -2.30
CA PHE A 63 10.95 24.98 -1.17
C PHE A 63 12.38 24.62 -1.58
N GLY A 64 12.64 24.30 -2.84
CA GLY A 64 13.90 23.74 -3.33
C GLY A 64 13.98 22.22 -3.15
N VAL A 65 14.92 21.57 -3.84
CA VAL A 65 15.13 20.12 -3.73
C VAL A 65 15.83 19.82 -2.40
N PRO A 66 15.29 18.91 -1.55
CA PRO A 66 16.00 18.48 -0.36
C PRO A 66 17.30 17.79 -0.75
N ARG A 67 18.43 18.45 -0.46
CA ARG A 67 19.73 17.80 -0.45
C ARG A 67 19.68 16.82 0.72
N HIS A 68 19.76 15.53 0.43
CA HIS A 68 19.84 14.52 1.49
C HIS A 68 20.99 14.92 2.43
N ALA A 69 20.70 15.01 3.73
CA ALA A 69 21.70 15.21 4.78
C ALA A 69 22.27 13.86 5.20
#